data_AF-A0A2V7XTC8-F1
#
_entry.id   AF-A0A2V7XTC8-F1
#
_cell.length_a   1.000
_cell.length_b   1.000
_cell.length_c   1.000
_cell.angle_alpha   90.00
_cell.angle_beta   90.00
_cell.angle_gamma   90.00
#
_symmetry.space_group_name_H-M   'P 1'
#
loop_
_entity.id
_entity.type
_entity.pdbx_description
1 polymer ?
#
loop_
_entity_poly.entity_id
_entity_poly.type
_entity_poly.pdbx_seq_one_letter_code
_entity_poly.pdbx_strand_id
1 'polypeptide(L)'
;DFARLARLPSLTDFAKVENDLAYVLLAVDDDAAFARGLALQEARLGTATLEVELAPLATTEVERRHGRLVAALRSVAARVDPRGAEAMADYRLALLRYAAHTLGFDESSLRQRRLALFACARLAGLVAAA
;
A
#
# COMPACT_ATOMS: atom_id res chain seq x y z
N ASP A 1 14.05 -10.19 -15.74
CA ASP A 1 13.41 -11.42 -16.24
C ASP A 1 12.00 -11.10 -16.72
N PHE A 2 11.70 -11.35 -18.00
CA PHE A 2 10.37 -11.15 -18.58
C PHE A 2 9.29 -12.05 -17.94
N ALA A 3 9.66 -13.15 -17.29
CA ALA A 3 8.71 -13.98 -16.54
C ALA A 3 8.14 -13.25 -15.30
N ARG A 4 8.89 -12.34 -14.67
CA ARG A 4 8.35 -11.44 -13.63
C ARG A 4 7.30 -10.47 -14.21
N LEU A 5 7.54 -9.97 -15.43
CA LEU A 5 6.62 -9.04 -16.11
C LEU A 5 5.30 -9.69 -16.54
N ALA A 6 5.23 -11.03 -16.65
CA ALA A 6 3.99 -11.75 -16.96
C ALA A 6 3.07 -11.96 -15.74
N ARG A 7 3.61 -11.93 -14.52
CA ARG A 7 2.86 -12.05 -13.25
C ARG A 7 2.54 -10.70 -12.60
N LEU A 8 3.38 -9.70 -12.86
CA LEU A 8 3.10 -8.31 -12.51
C LEU A 8 1.71 -7.81 -12.93
N PRO A 9 1.11 -8.17 -14.08
CA PRO A 9 -0.17 -7.60 -14.51
C PRO A 9 -1.28 -7.85 -13.50
N SER A 10 -1.37 -9.05 -12.90
CA SER A 10 -2.42 -9.36 -11.92
C SER A 10 -2.18 -8.69 -10.57
N LEU A 11 -0.96 -8.73 -10.05
CA LEU A 11 -0.59 -8.08 -8.78
C LEU A 11 -0.63 -6.55 -8.86
N THR A 12 -0.39 -5.99 -10.05
CA THR A 12 -0.42 -4.55 -10.30
C THR A 12 -1.81 -3.97 -10.10
N ASP A 13 -2.86 -4.66 -10.56
CA ASP A 13 -4.24 -4.20 -10.37
C ASP A 13 -4.64 -4.18 -8.89
N PHE A 14 -4.26 -5.21 -8.13
CA PHE A 14 -4.45 -5.23 -6.68
C PHE A 14 -3.67 -4.08 -6.01
N ALA A 15 -2.39 -3.90 -6.34
CA ALA A 15 -1.58 -2.82 -5.78
C ALA A 15 -2.15 -1.43 -6.10
N LYS A 16 -2.73 -1.23 -7.29
CA LYS A 16 -3.42 0.01 -7.66
C LYS A 16 -4.60 0.28 -6.74
N VAL A 17 -5.50 -0.69 -6.61
CA VAL A 17 -6.69 -0.56 -5.77
C VAL A 17 -6.29 -0.32 -4.32
N GLU A 18 -5.28 -1.03 -3.83
CA GLU A 18 -4.77 -0.81 -2.47
C GLU A 18 -4.24 0.60 -2.25
N ASN A 19 -3.48 1.12 -3.22
CA ASN A 19 -2.97 2.48 -3.18
C ASN A 19 -4.13 3.48 -3.13
N ASP A 20 -5.12 3.34 -4.02
CA ASP A 20 -6.28 4.22 -4.09
C ASP A 20 -7.10 4.20 -2.80
N LEU A 21 -7.29 3.02 -2.18
CA LEU A 21 -7.95 2.91 -0.87
C LEU A 21 -7.26 3.77 0.20
N ALA A 22 -5.94 3.86 0.17
CA ALA A 22 -5.19 4.66 1.14
C ALA A 22 -5.37 6.17 0.95
N TYR A 23 -5.71 6.66 -0.24
CA TYR A 23 -5.96 8.09 -0.48
C TYR A 23 -7.44 8.48 -0.49
N VAL A 24 -8.33 7.53 -0.81
CA VAL A 24 -9.78 7.74 -0.82
C VAL A 24 -10.38 7.58 0.57
N LEU A 25 -9.92 6.61 1.37
CA LEU A 25 -10.53 6.32 2.67
C LEU A 25 -9.81 6.98 3.85
N LEU A 26 -8.48 7.07 3.83
CA LEU A 26 -7.76 7.64 4.98
C LEU A 26 -7.80 9.17 4.90
N ALA A 27 -8.69 9.76 5.69
CA ALA A 27 -8.67 11.18 5.98
C ALA A 27 -7.35 11.54 6.69
N VAL A 28 -6.63 12.53 6.16
CA VAL A 28 -5.36 13.03 6.73
C VAL A 28 -5.43 14.54 6.90
N ASP A 29 -6.56 15.04 7.39
CA ASP A 29 -6.90 16.47 7.37
C ASP A 29 -6.22 17.27 8.49
N ASP A 30 -5.82 16.61 9.58
CA ASP A 30 -5.10 17.17 10.71
C ASP A 30 -3.84 16.36 11.05
N ASP A 31 -3.04 16.86 11.98
CA ASP A 31 -1.74 16.26 12.31
C ASP A 31 -1.88 14.92 13.04
N ALA A 32 -2.94 14.74 13.83
CA ALA A 32 -3.20 13.47 14.51
C ALA A 32 -3.64 12.40 13.49
N ALA A 33 -4.51 12.76 12.56
CA ALA A 33 -4.94 11.90 11.45
C ALA A 33 -3.76 11.56 10.53
N PHE A 34 -2.90 12.53 10.23
CA PHE A 34 -1.69 12.30 9.45
C PHE A 34 -0.72 11.33 10.15
N ALA A 35 -0.50 11.49 11.45
CA ALA A 35 0.34 10.57 12.23
C ALA A 35 -0.21 9.14 12.25
N ARG A 36 -1.52 8.97 12.41
CA ARG A 36 -2.18 7.65 12.30
C ARG A 36 -2.07 7.07 10.89
N GLY A 37 -2.25 7.91 9.87
CA GLY A 37 -2.06 7.55 8.47
C GLY A 37 -0.65 7.02 8.21
N LEU A 38 0.39 7.68 8.75
CA LEU A 38 1.77 7.21 8.66
C LEU A 38 1.97 5.85 9.33
N ALA A 39 1.44 5.65 10.54
CA ALA A 39 1.54 4.37 11.24
C ALA A 39 0.87 3.23 10.47
N LEU A 40 -0.33 3.47 9.91
CA LEU A 40 -1.03 2.51 9.07
C LEU A 40 -0.26 2.21 7.78
N GLN A 41 0.34 3.22 7.15
CA GLN A 41 1.18 3.03 5.97
C GLN A 41 2.42 2.21 6.29
N GLU A 42 3.12 2.51 7.37
CA GLU A 42 4.32 1.75 7.76
C GLU A 42 3.98 0.26 7.97
N ALA A 43 2.93 -0.02 8.74
CA ALA A 43 2.48 -1.39 8.99
C ALA A 43 2.03 -2.10 7.69
N ARG A 44 1.30 -1.39 6.82
CA ARG A 44 0.84 -1.92 5.53
C ARG A 44 2.02 -2.26 4.60
N LEU A 45 3.00 -1.37 4.49
CA LEU A 45 4.09 -1.50 3.54
C LEU A 45 5.20 -2.43 4.03
N GLY A 46 5.37 -2.55 5.35
CA GLY A 46 6.43 -3.32 6.01
C GLY A 46 6.21 -4.83 6.06
N THR A 47 5.07 -5.36 5.60
CA THR A 47 4.78 -6.81 5.69
C THR A 47 5.74 -7.64 4.83
N ALA A 48 6.19 -8.79 5.34
CA ALA A 48 7.09 -9.69 4.61
C ALA A 48 6.39 -10.47 3.49
N THR A 49 5.11 -10.77 3.67
CA THR A 49 4.24 -11.43 2.69
C THR A 49 3.04 -10.53 2.40
N LEU A 50 2.14 -10.99 1.52
CA LEU A 50 0.89 -10.30 1.21
C LEU A 50 -0.08 -10.30 2.41
N GLU A 51 0.11 -11.15 3.41
CA GLU A 51 -0.72 -11.11 4.62
C GLU A 51 -0.48 -9.83 5.41
N VAL A 52 -1.57 -9.24 5.91
CA VAL A 52 -1.52 -7.97 6.65
C VAL A 52 -2.67 -7.88 7.64
N GLU A 53 -2.38 -7.37 8.83
CA GLU A 53 -3.35 -7.09 9.87
C GLU A 53 -3.20 -5.64 10.34
N LEU A 54 -4.17 -4.79 9.97
CA LEU A 54 -4.15 -3.35 10.33
C LEU A 54 -5.15 -3.00 11.44
N ALA A 55 -6.03 -3.92 11.81
CA ALA A 55 -7.07 -3.66 12.80
C ALA A 55 -6.55 -3.18 14.17
N PRO A 56 -5.42 -3.70 14.70
CA PRO A 56 -4.88 -3.23 15.98
C PRO A 56 -4.41 -1.76 15.98
N LEU A 57 -4.11 -1.20 14.80
CA LEU A 57 -3.65 0.18 14.65
C LEU A 57 -4.79 1.16 14.35
N ALA A 58 -5.97 0.64 14.03
CA ALA A 58 -7.10 1.45 13.62
C ALA A 58 -7.88 1.99 14.83
N THR A 59 -7.92 3.31 14.94
CA THR A 59 -8.62 4.05 16.00
C THR A 59 -10.04 4.44 15.58
N THR A 60 -10.27 4.66 14.28
CA THR A 60 -11.58 5.04 13.73
C THR A 60 -12.23 3.91 12.94
N GLU A 61 -13.56 3.99 12.71
CA GLU A 61 -14.24 2.98 11.88
C GLU A 61 -13.79 3.02 10.42
N VAL A 62 -13.45 4.21 9.91
CA VAL A 62 -12.93 4.37 8.55
C VAL A 62 -11.57 3.68 8.42
N GLU A 63 -10.68 3.83 9.41
CA GLU A 63 -9.40 3.13 9.46
C GLU A 63 -9.59 1.60 9.55
N ARG A 64 -10.55 1.14 10.36
CA ARG A 64 -10.89 -0.30 10.44
C ARG A 64 -11.42 -0.82 9.11
N ARG A 65 -12.29 -0.07 8.44
CA ARG A 65 -12.81 -0.41 7.11
C ARG A 65 -11.68 -0.48 6.08
N HIS A 66 -10.79 0.51 6.05
CA HIS A 66 -9.60 0.49 5.21
C HIS A 66 -8.77 -0.78 5.48
N GLY A 67 -8.48 -1.09 6.74
CA GLY A 67 -7.75 -2.29 7.13
C GLY A 67 -8.39 -3.59 6.64
N ARG A 68 -9.71 -3.75 6.81
CA ARG A 68 -10.45 -4.92 6.32
C ARG A 68 -10.39 -5.06 4.80
N LEU A 69 -10.54 -3.95 4.07
CA LEU A 69 -10.48 -3.96 2.60
C LEU A 69 -9.09 -4.32 2.09
N VAL A 70 -8.04 -3.75 2.68
CA VAL A 70 -6.65 -4.07 2.34
C VAL A 70 -6.35 -5.54 2.63
N ALA A 71 -6.73 -6.06 3.81
CA ALA A 71 -6.53 -7.46 4.17
C ALA A 71 -7.27 -8.41 3.21
N ALA A 72 -8.52 -8.10 2.86
CA ALA A 72 -9.31 -8.88 1.91
C ALA A 72 -8.67 -8.88 0.51
N LEU A 73 -8.26 -7.70 0.03
CA LEU A 73 -7.62 -7.53 -1.27
C LEU A 73 -6.33 -8.36 -1.36
N ARG A 74 -5.46 -8.25 -0.34
CA ARG A 74 -4.21 -9.01 -0.34
C ARG A 74 -4.40 -10.51 -0.12
N SER A 75 -5.45 -10.94 0.59
CA SER A 75 -5.82 -12.35 0.65
C SER A 75 -6.22 -12.92 -0.71
N VAL A 76 -6.90 -12.12 -1.55
CA VAL A 76 -7.16 -12.51 -2.94
C VAL A 76 -5.86 -12.54 -3.75
N ALA A 77 -5.03 -11.51 -3.64
CA ALA A 77 -3.74 -11.44 -4.33
C ALA A 77 -2.83 -12.63 -3.98
N ALA A 78 -2.78 -13.04 -2.71
CA ALA A 78 -1.99 -14.19 -2.24
C ALA A 78 -2.50 -15.53 -2.80
N ARG A 79 -3.79 -15.66 -3.09
CA ARG A 79 -4.35 -16.84 -3.76
C ARG A 79 -4.05 -16.85 -5.26
N VAL A 80 -3.96 -15.68 -5.87
CA VAL A 80 -3.56 -15.52 -7.29
C VAL A 80 -2.07 -15.76 -7.48
N ASP A 81 -1.24 -15.36 -6.51
CA ASP A 81 0.20 -15.56 -6.52
C ASP A 81 0.71 -16.12 -5.18
N PRO A 82 0.77 -17.46 -5.05
CA PRO A 82 1.10 -18.12 -3.78
C PRO A 82 2.61 -18.18 -3.47
N ARG A 83 3.45 -17.38 -4.14
CA ARG A 83 4.92 -17.37 -3.93
C ARG A 83 5.37 -16.66 -2.64
N GLY A 84 4.45 -16.23 -1.79
CA GLY A 84 4.75 -15.63 -0.49
C GLY A 84 5.59 -14.35 -0.59
N ALA A 85 6.82 -14.38 -0.06
CA ALA A 85 7.71 -13.22 -0.01
C ALA A 85 8.10 -12.69 -1.40
N GLU A 86 8.26 -13.57 -2.40
CA GLU A 86 8.56 -13.15 -3.77
C GLU A 86 7.39 -12.38 -4.40
N ALA A 87 6.15 -12.84 -4.17
CA ALA A 87 4.96 -12.14 -4.61
C ALA A 87 4.86 -10.75 -3.95
N MET A 88 5.20 -10.66 -2.66
CA MET A 88 5.26 -9.37 -1.96
C MET A 88 6.33 -8.44 -2.54
N ALA A 89 7.49 -8.95 -2.98
CA ALA A 89 8.52 -8.14 -3.64
C ALA A 89 8.00 -7.54 -4.96
N ASP A 90 7.34 -8.35 -5.80
CA ASP A 90 6.69 -7.87 -7.03
C ASP A 90 5.56 -6.87 -6.72
N TYR A 91 4.79 -7.12 -5.65
CA TYR A 91 3.74 -6.23 -5.17
C TYR A 91 4.25 -4.87 -4.68
N ARG A 92 5.41 -4.84 -3.98
CA ARG A 92 6.07 -3.60 -3.55
C ARG A 92 6.49 -2.73 -4.73
N LEU A 93 6.99 -3.34 -5.80
CA LEU A 93 7.33 -2.61 -7.03
C LEU A 93 6.08 -1.95 -7.64
N ALA A 94 4.97 -2.68 -7.70
CA ALA A 94 3.70 -2.12 -8.18
C ALA A 94 3.18 -1.01 -7.27
N LEU A 95 3.19 -1.20 -5.95
CA LEU A 95 2.83 -0.17 -4.97
C LEU A 95 3.70 1.09 -5.12
N LEU A 96 5.01 0.93 -5.35
CA LEU A 96 5.94 2.05 -5.51
C LEU A 96 5.55 2.89 -6.73
N ARG A 97 5.26 2.22 -7.85
CA ARG A 97 4.78 2.89 -9.07
C ARG A 97 3.53 3.72 -8.80
N TYR A 98 2.55 3.17 -8.08
CA TYR A 98 1.30 3.89 -7.80
C TYR A 98 1.44 4.99 -6.75
N ALA A 99 2.26 4.79 -5.72
CA ALA A 99 2.57 5.85 -4.77
C ALA A 99 3.25 7.04 -5.46
N ALA A 100 4.19 6.76 -6.38
CA ALA A 100 4.84 7.81 -7.18
C ALA A 100 3.84 8.50 -8.12
N HIS A 101 2.89 7.75 -8.68
CA HIS A 101 1.83 8.31 -9.51
C HIS A 101 0.94 9.29 -8.72
N THR A 102 0.60 8.97 -7.46
CA THR A 102 -0.22 9.85 -6.60
C THR A 102 0.45 11.21 -6.32
N LEU A 103 1.79 11.30 -6.35
CA LEU A 103 2.49 12.58 -6.20
C LEU A 103 2.12 13.59 -7.31
N GLY A 104 1.73 13.09 -8.49
CA GLY A 104 1.34 13.90 -9.64
C GLY A 104 -0.16 14.18 -9.74
N PHE A 105 -1.00 13.78 -8.77
CA PHE A 105 -2.44 14.07 -8.81
C PHE A 105 -2.74 15.49 -8.34
N ASP A 106 -3.48 16.23 -9.17
CA ASP A 106 -3.86 17.62 -8.90
C ASP A 106 -4.83 17.72 -7.72
N GLU A 107 -5.69 16.72 -7.53
CA GLU A 107 -6.71 16.65 -6.49
C GLU A 107 -6.15 16.28 -5.11
N SER A 108 -4.87 15.88 -5.03
CA SER A 108 -4.26 15.47 -3.77
C SER A 108 -3.87 16.65 -2.90
N SER A 109 -4.27 16.62 -1.63
CA SER A 109 -3.83 17.59 -0.64
C SER A 109 -2.33 17.48 -0.36
N LEU A 110 -1.72 18.53 0.19
CA LEU A 110 -0.30 18.50 0.58
C LEU A 110 0.01 17.35 1.56
N ARG A 111 -0.92 17.03 2.47
CA ARG A 111 -0.76 15.92 3.42
C ARG A 111 -0.85 14.56 2.73
N GLN A 112 -1.77 14.39 1.77
CA GLN A 112 -1.81 13.18 0.94
C GLN A 112 -0.53 13.00 0.12
N ARG A 113 0.01 14.08 -0.48
CA ARG A 113 1.30 14.03 -1.19
C ARG A 113 2.47 13.66 -0.26
N ARG A 114 2.49 14.18 0.97
CA ARG A 114 3.49 13.79 1.97
C ARG A 114 3.37 12.32 2.37
N LEU A 115 2.15 11.81 2.51
CA LEU A 115 1.90 10.39 2.78
C LEU A 115 2.38 9.52 1.60
N ALA A 116 2.14 9.98 0.36
CA ALA A 116 2.63 9.32 -0.85
C ALA A 116 4.15 9.33 -0.95
N LEU A 117 4.79 10.44 -0.60
CA LEU A 117 6.24 10.55 -0.57
C LEU A 117 6.84 9.60 0.47
N PHE A 118 6.22 9.50 1.65
CA PHE A 118 6.60 8.52 2.66
C PHE A 118 6.51 7.09 2.11
N ALA A 119 5.38 6.74 1.49
CA ALA A 119 5.19 5.42 0.89
C ALA A 119 6.25 5.12 -0.18
N CYS A 120 6.57 6.10 -1.04
CA CYS A 120 7.62 5.98 -2.06
C CYS A 120 8.98 5.70 -1.42
N ALA A 121 9.40 6.51 -0.44
CA ALA A 121 10.68 6.35 0.22
C ALA A 121 10.79 4.99 0.92
N ARG A 122 9.73 4.58 1.61
CA ARG A 122 9.68 3.30 2.32
C ARG A 122 9.78 2.11 1.37
N LEU A 123 8.99 2.13 0.30
CA LEU A 123 8.97 1.06 -0.71
C LEU A 123 10.27 1.00 -1.50
N ALA A 124 10.84 2.14 -1.88
CA ALA A 124 12.14 2.19 -2.54
C ALA A 124 13.24 1.56 -1.67
N GLY A 125 13.25 1.86 -0.37
CA GLY A 125 14.16 1.23 0.59
C GLY A 125 13.97 -0.28 0.69
N LEU A 126 12.72 -0.76 0.73
CA LEU A 126 12.42 -2.21 0.76
C LEU A 126 12.84 -2.93 -0.52
N VAL A 127 12.62 -2.29 -1.67
CA VAL A 127 12.98 -2.85 -2.98
C VAL A 127 14.50 -2.89 -3.16
N ALA A 128 15.21 -1.85 -2.70
CA ALA A 128 16.67 -1.80 -2.79
C ALA A 128 17.38 -2.80 -1.89
N ALA A 129 16.73 -3.24 -0.81
CA ALA A 129 17.26 -4.22 0.15
C ALA A 129 16.90 -5.68 -0.17
N ALA A 130 16.10 -5.93 -1.21
CA ALA A 130 15.62 -7.25 -1.62
C ALA A 130 16.47 -7.85 -2.74
#